data_AF-A0A232LPB9-F1
#
_entry.id   AF-A0A232LPB9-F1
#
_cell.length_a   1.000
_cell.length_b   1.000
_cell.length_c   1.000
_cell.angle_alpha   90.00
_cell.angle_beta   90.00
_cell.angle_gamma   90.00
#
_symmetry.space_group_name_H-M   'P 1'
#
loop_
_entity.id
_entity.type
_entity.pdbx_description
1 polymer ?
#
loop_
_entity_poly.entity_id
_entity_poly.type
_entity_poly.pdbx_seq_one_letter_code
_entity_poly.pdbx_strand_id
1 'polypeptide(L)'
;MQEYINKFFAKHLSLDVEDAIMLHQKYYREYGLAIEGLTLHHKIDPLEFNHEVDDALPLDDILKPDPKLQRLLEDLDRTKVKLWLLTNAYVTHAKRVVRLLGVHDAFEGLTYCDYSQPKLVCKPNAEMWEKAEKEAGAPSIQDCYFVGK
;
A
#
# COMPACT_ATOMS: atom_id res chain seq x y z
N MET A 1 -3.03 -12.44 -1.19
CA MET A 1 -2.64 -11.49 -0.13
C MET A 1 -3.10 -11.95 1.25
N GLN A 2 -4.40 -11.98 1.57
CA GLN A 2 -4.88 -12.38 2.92
C GLN A 2 -4.31 -13.72 3.41
N GLU A 3 -4.22 -14.72 2.53
CA GLU A 3 -3.62 -16.02 2.87
C GLU A 3 -2.15 -15.91 3.31
N TYR A 4 -1.35 -15.06 2.65
CA TYR A 4 0.06 -14.83 3.00
C TYR A 4 0.17 -14.13 4.36
N ILE A 5 -0.69 -13.15 4.63
CA ILE A 5 -0.76 -12.47 5.92
C ILE A 5 -1.11 -13.46 7.03
N ASN A 6 -2.15 -14.28 6.85
CA ASN A 6 -2.57 -15.24 7.87
C ASN A 6 -1.49 -16.31 8.11
N LYS A 7 -0.82 -16.79 7.04
CA LYS A 7 0.34 -17.70 7.15
C LYS A 7 1.49 -17.06 7.92
N PHE A 8 1.76 -15.78 7.68
CA PHE A 8 2.77 -15.03 8.43
C PHE A 8 2.41 -14.96 9.92
N PHE A 9 1.17 -14.59 10.25
CA PHE A 9 0.70 -14.52 11.65
C PHE A 9 0.80 -15.88 12.34
N ALA A 10 0.29 -16.95 11.70
CA ALA A 10 0.35 -18.29 12.26
C ALA A 10 1.80 -18.75 12.53
N LYS A 11 2.70 -18.53 11.56
CA LYS A 11 4.11 -18.92 11.66
C LYS A 11 4.86 -18.12 12.73
N HIS A 12 4.79 -16.79 12.68
CA HIS A 12 5.65 -15.92 13.50
C HIS A 12 5.10 -15.70 14.91
N LEU A 13 3.79 -15.88 15.13
CA LEU A 13 3.17 -15.75 16.45
C LEU A 13 2.79 -17.11 17.06
N SER A 14 3.11 -18.22 16.38
CA SER A 14 2.72 -19.59 16.80
C SER A 14 1.21 -19.73 17.08
N LEU A 15 0.40 -19.07 16.26
CA LEU A 15 -1.05 -19.10 16.34
C LEU A 15 -1.61 -20.21 15.44
N ASP A 16 -2.78 -20.73 15.82
CA ASP A 16 -3.57 -21.50 14.86
C ASP A 16 -4.15 -20.59 13.77
N VAL A 17 -4.79 -21.20 12.77
CA VAL A 17 -5.31 -20.49 11.61
C VAL A 17 -6.44 -19.54 12.00
N GLU A 18 -7.28 -19.91 12.96
CA GLU A 18 -8.45 -19.13 13.37
C GLU A 18 -8.00 -17.88 14.14
N ASP A 19 -7.09 -18.05 15.09
CA ASP A 19 -6.49 -16.96 15.86
C ASP A 19 -5.69 -16.01 14.97
N ALA A 20 -4.92 -16.53 14.00
CA ALA A 20 -4.20 -15.71 13.03
C ALA A 20 -5.16 -14.83 12.21
N ILE A 21 -6.28 -15.38 11.75
CA ILE A 21 -7.31 -14.64 11.01
C ILE A 21 -7.94 -13.57 11.90
N MET A 22 -8.33 -13.93 13.12
CA MET A 22 -8.96 -12.97 14.05
C MET A 22 -8.01 -11.81 14.38
N LEU A 23 -6.74 -12.10 14.67
CA LEU A 23 -5.76 -11.08 15.02
C LEU A 23 -5.44 -10.16 13.84
N HIS A 24 -5.29 -10.73 12.64
CA HIS A 24 -5.14 -9.93 11.42
C HIS A 24 -6.32 -8.97 11.23
N GLN A 25 -7.56 -9.46 11.33
CA GLN A 25 -8.76 -8.62 11.19
C GLN A 25 -8.83 -7.53 12.27
N LYS A 26 -8.47 -7.87 13.51
CA LYS A 26 -8.42 -6.92 14.63
C LYS A 26 -7.43 -5.79 14.32
N TYR A 27 -6.19 -6.12 13.98
CA TYR A 27 -5.17 -5.11 13.69
C TYR A 27 -5.50 -4.27 12.47
N TYR A 28 -6.05 -4.88 11.41
CA TYR A 28 -6.50 -4.11 10.27
C TYR A 28 -7.60 -3.10 10.65
N ARG A 29 -8.55 -3.48 11.51
CA ARG A 29 -9.63 -2.60 11.95
C ARG A 29 -9.15 -1.48 12.87
N GLU A 30 -8.25 -1.79 13.80
CA GLU A 30 -7.77 -0.83 14.81
C GLU A 30 -6.76 0.17 14.22
N TYR A 31 -5.89 -0.29 13.31
CA TYR A 31 -4.75 0.51 12.81
C TYR A 31 -4.88 0.91 11.34
N GLY A 32 -5.80 0.32 10.56
CA GLY A 32 -5.89 0.52 9.11
C GLY A 32 -4.83 -0.24 8.31
N LEU A 33 -3.78 -0.75 8.97
CA LEU A 33 -2.76 -1.60 8.40
C LEU A 33 -2.30 -2.64 9.43
N ALA A 34 -2.44 -3.93 9.11
CA ALA A 34 -2.21 -5.00 10.08
C ALA A 34 -0.75 -5.06 10.59
N ILE A 35 0.24 -4.65 9.78
CA ILE A 35 1.65 -4.65 10.18
C ILE A 35 1.95 -3.62 11.28
N GLU A 36 1.14 -2.56 11.44
CA GLU A 36 1.30 -1.63 12.55
C GLU A 36 1.05 -2.33 13.90
N GLY A 37 -0.02 -3.11 14.00
CA GLY A 37 -0.30 -3.91 15.19
C GLY A 37 0.79 -4.97 15.47
N LEU A 38 1.32 -5.61 14.42
CA LEU A 38 2.44 -6.55 14.55
C LEU A 38 3.71 -5.87 15.07
N THR A 39 4.02 -4.68 14.56
CA THR A 39 5.22 -3.92 14.97
C THR A 39 5.11 -3.48 16.43
N LEU A 40 3.94 -2.95 16.81
CA LEU A 40 3.71 -2.40 18.15
C LEU A 40 3.66 -3.48 19.24
N HIS A 41 3.00 -4.61 18.97
CA HIS A 41 2.71 -5.61 20.00
C HIS A 41 3.62 -6.84 19.96
N HIS A 42 4.22 -7.13 18.81
CA HIS A 42 4.96 -8.39 18.58
C HIS A 42 6.41 -8.18 18.13
N LYS A 43 6.88 -6.93 18.01
CA LYS A 43 8.25 -6.58 17.60
C LYS A 43 8.67 -7.19 16.25
N ILE A 44 7.70 -7.40 15.37
CA ILE A 44 7.95 -7.84 14.00
C ILE A 44 8.56 -6.69 13.21
N ASP A 45 9.59 -6.99 12.42
CA ASP A 45 10.15 -6.04 11.46
C ASP A 45 9.17 -5.88 10.26
N PRO A 46 8.68 -4.66 9.98
CA PRO A 46 7.84 -4.40 8.82
C PRO A 46 8.43 -4.84 7.48
N LEU A 47 9.76 -4.79 7.33
CA LEU A 47 10.43 -5.23 6.10
C LEU A 47 10.44 -6.75 5.96
N GLU A 48 10.54 -7.49 7.06
CA GLU A 48 10.40 -8.96 7.06
C GLU A 48 8.98 -9.36 6.65
N PHE A 49 7.97 -8.68 7.20
CA PHE A 49 6.58 -8.87 6.78
C PHE A 49 6.38 -8.59 5.29
N ASN A 50 6.89 -7.47 4.77
CA ASN A 50 6.79 -7.14 3.35
C ASN A 50 7.43 -8.21 2.45
N HIS A 51 8.61 -8.70 2.84
CA HIS A 51 9.31 -9.73 2.09
C HIS A 51 8.51 -11.04 2.00
N GLU A 52 7.93 -11.50 3.12
CA GLU A 52 7.17 -12.76 3.18
C GLU A 52 5.72 -12.63 2.67
N VAL A 53 5.18 -11.40 2.57
CA VAL A 53 3.79 -11.15 2.17
C VAL A 53 3.72 -10.50 0.79
N ASP A 54 4.05 -9.22 0.68
CA ASP A 54 3.77 -8.43 -0.52
C ASP A 54 4.73 -8.74 -1.67
N ASP A 55 6.02 -8.92 -1.37
CA ASP A 55 7.04 -9.26 -2.37
C ASP A 55 6.93 -10.73 -2.81
N ALA A 56 6.48 -11.62 -1.91
CA ALA A 56 6.28 -13.04 -2.18
C ALA A 56 5.08 -13.35 -3.10
N LEU A 57 4.20 -12.38 -3.36
CA LEU A 57 3.05 -12.60 -4.23
C LEU A 57 3.49 -12.90 -5.67
N PRO A 58 2.88 -13.88 -6.36
CA PRO A 58 3.14 -14.16 -7.77
C PRO A 58 2.40 -13.16 -8.67
N LEU A 59 2.66 -11.86 -8.51
CA LEU A 59 1.94 -10.81 -9.23
C LEU A 59 2.13 -10.90 -10.74
N ASP A 60 3.27 -11.38 -11.22
CA ASP A 60 3.56 -11.52 -12.66
C ASP A 60 2.61 -12.49 -13.36
N ASP A 61 2.05 -13.47 -12.64
CA ASP A 61 1.07 -14.42 -13.16
C ASP A 61 -0.36 -13.87 -13.13
N ILE A 62 -0.62 -12.93 -12.21
CA ILE A 62 -1.95 -12.40 -11.90
C ILE A 62 -2.24 -11.10 -12.65
N LEU A 63 -1.29 -10.16 -12.61
CA LEU A 63 -1.40 -8.84 -13.20
C LEU A 63 -0.78 -8.84 -14.60
N LYS A 64 -1.54 -8.34 -15.55
CA LYS A 64 -1.12 -8.12 -16.94
C LYS A 64 -1.36 -6.65 -17.29
N PRO A 65 -0.71 -6.13 -18.34
CA PRO A 65 -1.00 -4.79 -18.82
C PRO A 65 -2.51 -4.60 -19.01
N ASP A 66 -3.03 -3.45 -18.58
CA ASP A 66 -4.45 -3.09 -18.71
C ASP A 66 -4.61 -1.93 -19.70
N PRO A 67 -4.90 -2.22 -20.99
CA PRO A 67 -5.04 -1.18 -22.00
C PRO A 67 -6.21 -0.22 -21.75
N LYS A 68 -7.25 -0.66 -21.02
CA LYS A 68 -8.39 0.23 -20.70
C LYS A 68 -7.98 1.25 -19.65
N LEU A 69 -7.27 0.80 -18.62
CA LEU A 69 -6.71 1.69 -17.59
C LEU A 69 -5.66 2.64 -18.19
N GLN A 70 -4.77 2.15 -19.05
CA GLN A 70 -3.77 2.97 -19.73
C GLN A 70 -4.44 4.12 -20.50
N ARG A 71 -5.41 3.81 -21.36
CA ARG A 71 -6.17 4.83 -22.12
C ARG A 71 -6.86 5.82 -21.20
N LEU A 72 -7.51 5.35 -20.14
CA LEU A 72 -8.17 6.24 -19.18
C LEU A 72 -7.19 7.26 -18.57
N LEU A 73 -5.97 6.82 -18.23
CA LEU A 73 -4.95 7.70 -17.64
C LEU A 73 -4.25 8.59 -18.68
N GLU A 74 -4.22 8.18 -19.95
CA GLU A 74 -3.73 8.96 -21.09
C GLU A 74 -4.71 10.06 -21.51
N ASP A 75 -6.02 9.79 -21.40
CA ASP A 75 -7.09 10.74 -21.74
C ASP A 75 -7.18 11.93 -20.76
N LEU A 76 -6.50 11.85 -19.62
CA LEU A 76 -6.46 12.93 -18.63
C LEU A 76 -5.56 14.08 -19.10
N ASP A 77 -6.10 15.30 -19.04
CA ASP A 77 -5.36 16.53 -19.34
C ASP A 77 -4.30 16.81 -18.26
N ARG A 78 -3.06 16.39 -18.56
CA ARG A 78 -1.90 16.51 -17.65
C ARG A 78 -1.47 17.96 -17.39
N THR A 79 -1.99 18.92 -18.14
CA THR A 79 -1.77 20.34 -17.85
C THR A 79 -2.65 20.84 -16.71
N LYS A 80 -3.71 20.10 -16.36
CA LYS A 80 -4.67 20.43 -15.30
C LYS A 80 -4.58 19.51 -14.10
N VAL A 81 -4.28 18.23 -14.33
CA VAL A 81 -4.28 17.21 -13.29
C VAL A 81 -2.93 16.50 -13.23
N LYS A 82 -2.31 16.58 -12.05
CA LYS A 82 -1.17 15.76 -11.67
C LYS A 82 -1.65 14.44 -11.11
N LEU A 83 -1.14 13.33 -11.64
CA LEU A 83 -1.44 12.00 -11.10
C LEU A 83 -0.37 11.56 -10.12
N TRP A 84 -0.82 11.19 -8.92
CA TRP A 84 0.04 10.79 -7.81
C TRP A 84 -0.49 9.53 -7.15
N LEU A 85 0.40 8.57 -6.90
CA LEU A 85 0.03 7.34 -6.20
C LEU A 85 0.04 7.56 -4.68
N LEU A 86 -0.99 7.09 -3.99
CA LEU A 86 -1.07 7.08 -2.53
C LEU A 86 -1.48 5.71 -2.00
N THR A 87 -0.56 4.99 -1.37
CA THR A 87 -0.75 3.60 -0.94
C THR A 87 -0.24 3.31 0.48
N ASN A 88 -0.86 2.33 1.16
CA ASN A 88 -0.36 1.78 2.43
C ASN A 88 0.67 0.65 2.22
N ALA A 89 0.85 0.18 0.98
CA ALA A 89 1.88 -0.81 0.65
C ALA A 89 3.28 -0.17 0.67
N TYR A 90 4.31 -1.00 0.76
CA TYR A 90 5.69 -0.54 0.62
C TYR A 90 6.03 -0.19 -0.85
N VAL A 91 7.11 0.56 -1.04
CA VAL A 91 7.52 1.09 -2.35
C VAL A 91 7.77 0.01 -3.40
N THR A 92 8.30 -1.16 -3.00
CA THR A 92 8.61 -2.26 -3.92
C THR A 92 7.33 -2.82 -4.55
N HIS A 93 6.34 -3.13 -3.72
CA HIS A 93 5.04 -3.62 -4.16
C HIS A 93 4.31 -2.61 -5.04
N ALA A 94 4.25 -1.35 -4.61
CA ALA A 94 3.60 -0.27 -5.36
C ALA A 94 4.16 -0.12 -6.77
N LYS A 95 5.51 -0.07 -6.91
CA LYS A 95 6.19 0.04 -8.20
C LYS A 95 5.99 -1.20 -9.07
N ARG A 96 6.00 -2.39 -8.47
CA ARG A 96 5.77 -3.65 -9.19
C ARG A 96 4.38 -3.70 -9.81
N VAL A 97 3.34 -3.32 -9.05
CA VAL A 97 1.94 -3.31 -9.52
C VAL A 97 1.77 -2.38 -10.73
N VAL A 98 2.19 -1.12 -10.64
CA VAL A 98 1.99 -0.16 -11.75
C VAL A 98 2.82 -0.50 -12.99
N ARG A 99 3.99 -1.16 -12.81
CA ARG A 99 4.78 -1.67 -13.93
C ARG A 99 4.07 -2.83 -14.63
N LEU A 100 3.57 -3.80 -13.89
CA LEU A 100 2.86 -4.96 -14.45
C LEU A 100 1.56 -4.56 -15.18
N LEU A 101 0.85 -3.57 -14.65
CA LEU A 101 -0.32 -2.97 -15.30
C LEU A 101 0.03 -2.08 -16.50
N GLY A 102 1.31 -1.74 -16.69
CA GLY A 102 1.79 -0.90 -17.78
C GLY A 102 1.41 0.58 -17.65
N VAL A 103 1.20 1.08 -16.43
CA VAL A 103 0.73 2.45 -16.14
C VAL A 103 1.73 3.27 -15.32
N HIS A 104 2.93 2.75 -15.10
CA HIS A 104 3.94 3.41 -14.28
C HIS A 104 4.29 4.83 -14.74
N ASP A 105 4.41 5.06 -16.06
CA ASP A 105 4.72 6.37 -16.65
C ASP A 105 3.56 7.38 -16.52
N ALA A 106 2.37 6.90 -16.17
CA ALA A 106 1.21 7.76 -15.97
C ALA A 106 1.27 8.54 -14.65
N PHE A 107 2.11 8.16 -13.69
CA PHE A 107 2.14 8.78 -12.37
C PHE A 107 3.44 9.58 -12.17
N GLU A 108 3.31 10.81 -11.68
CA GLU A 108 4.44 11.72 -11.45
C GLU A 108 5.16 11.44 -10.14
N GLY A 109 4.57 10.62 -9.27
CA GLY A 109 5.22 10.15 -8.06
C GLY A 109 4.33 9.27 -7.20
N LEU A 110 4.87 8.93 -6.04
CA LEU A 110 4.35 7.90 -5.17
C LEU A 110 4.62 8.26 -3.71
N THR A 111 3.54 8.38 -2.95
CA THR A 111 3.55 8.35 -1.48
C THR A 111 3.14 6.96 -1.02
N TYR A 112 4.02 6.32 -0.28
CA TYR A 112 3.87 4.96 0.25
C TYR A 112 4.08 4.96 1.77
N CYS A 113 3.64 3.88 2.44
CA CYS A 113 3.96 3.67 3.85
C CYS A 113 5.40 3.14 3.94
N ASP A 114 6.29 3.91 4.55
CA ASP A 114 7.72 3.56 4.63
C ASP A 114 7.98 2.59 5.78
N TYR A 115 8.11 1.31 5.44
CA TYR A 115 8.36 0.22 6.38
C TYR A 115 9.78 0.23 6.96
N SER A 116 10.67 1.09 6.45
CA SER A 116 12.00 1.27 7.05
C SER A 116 12.01 2.25 8.23
N GLN A 117 10.90 2.95 8.48
CA GLN A 117 10.79 3.92 9.58
C GLN A 117 10.29 3.26 10.87
N PRO A 118 10.74 3.72 12.05
CA PRO A 118 10.24 3.24 13.33
C PRO A 118 8.74 3.47 13.54
N LYS A 119 8.22 4.58 13.00
CA LYS A 119 6.80 4.91 13.04
C LYS A 119 6.23 4.74 11.63
N LEU A 120 5.30 3.80 11.49
CA LEU A 120 4.57 3.62 10.25
C LEU A 120 3.53 4.73 10.12
N VAL A 121 3.60 5.47 9.00
CA VAL A 121 2.60 6.47 8.62
C VAL A 121 1.78 5.88 7.48
N CYS A 122 0.50 5.58 7.74
CA CYS A 122 -0.41 4.97 6.78
C CYS A 122 -1.83 5.53 6.89
N LYS A 123 -2.63 5.36 5.85
CA LYS A 123 -4.06 5.68 5.88
C LYS A 123 -4.78 4.77 6.89
N PRO A 124 -5.79 5.27 7.62
CA PRO A 124 -6.49 6.54 7.43
C PRO A 124 -5.90 7.74 8.19
N ASN A 125 -4.72 7.61 8.82
CA ASN A 125 -4.13 8.68 9.63
C ASN A 125 -3.94 9.97 8.81
N ALA A 126 -4.34 11.11 9.39
CA ALA A 126 -4.20 12.46 8.82
C ALA A 126 -2.78 12.75 8.31
N GLU A 127 -1.76 12.31 9.06
CA GLU A 127 -0.34 12.49 8.72
C GLU A 127 0.04 11.86 7.38
N MET A 128 -0.62 10.77 6.97
CA MET A 128 -0.37 10.13 5.66
C MET A 128 -0.91 10.98 4.51
N TRP A 129 -2.03 11.68 4.72
CA TRP A 129 -2.60 12.60 3.75
C TRP A 129 -1.75 13.85 3.61
N GLU A 130 -1.33 14.45 4.73
CA GLU A 130 -0.41 15.59 4.76
C GLU A 130 0.92 15.26 4.07
N LYS A 131 1.46 14.05 4.31
CA LYS A 131 2.65 13.55 3.61
C LYS A 131 2.43 13.51 2.10
N ALA A 132 1.28 12.97 1.66
CA ALA A 132 0.96 12.85 0.24
C ALA A 132 0.83 14.21 -0.44
N GLU A 133 0.12 15.15 0.18
CA GLU A 133 -0.07 16.51 -0.32
C GLU A 133 1.27 17.24 -0.47
N LYS A 134 2.12 17.14 0.56
CA LYS A 134 3.45 17.74 0.54
C LYS A 134 4.34 17.15 -0.54
N GLU A 135 4.37 15.82 -0.67
CA GLU A 135 5.20 15.13 -1.68
C GLU A 135 4.68 15.36 -3.11
N ALA A 136 3.36 15.42 -3.28
CA ALA A 136 2.74 15.74 -4.57
C ALA A 136 2.89 17.23 -4.94
N GLY A 137 3.20 18.11 -3.97
CA GLY A 137 3.21 19.55 -4.18
C GLY A 137 1.80 20.10 -4.43
N ALA A 138 0.80 19.55 -3.75
CA ALA A 138 -0.58 19.99 -3.88
C ALA A 138 -0.73 21.44 -3.41
N PRO A 139 -1.36 22.34 -4.20
CA PRO A 139 -1.49 23.75 -3.83
C PRO A 139 -2.55 23.97 -2.73
N SER A 140 -3.56 23.11 -2.67
CA SER A 140 -4.67 23.16 -1.72
C SER A 140 -5.38 21.80 -1.69
N ILE A 141 -5.92 21.44 -0.52
CA ILE A 141 -6.75 20.23 -0.33
C ILE A 141 -8.02 20.30 -1.20
N GLN A 142 -8.54 21.50 -1.46
CA GLN A 142 -9.76 21.71 -2.24
C GLN A 142 -9.59 21.36 -3.73
N ASP A 143 -8.35 21.35 -4.21
CA ASP A 143 -7.99 21.02 -5.58
C ASP A 143 -7.49 19.56 -5.71
N CYS A 144 -7.58 18.78 -4.64
CA CYS A 144 -7.20 17.37 -4.61
C CYS A 144 -8.42 16.47 -4.79
N TYR A 145 -8.31 15.53 -5.72
CA TYR A 145 -9.27 14.44 -5.89
C TYR A 145 -8.65 13.14 -5.41
N PHE A 146 -9.38 12.39 -4.57
CA PHE A 146 -8.95 11.08 -4.11
C PHE A 146 -9.82 9.98 -4.73
N VAL A 147 -9.17 8.96 -5.29
CA VAL A 147 -9.81 7.75 -5.79
C VAL A 147 -9.27 6.56 -5.01
N GLY A 148 -10.13 5.91 -4.22
CA GLY A 148 -9.78 4.77 -3.39
C GLY A 148 -11.02 3.98 -2.97
N LYS A 149 -10.79 2.80 -2.38
CA LYS A 149 -11.83 1.97 -1.74
C LYS A 149 -11.80 2.15 -0.23
#